data_AF-A0A6N7Q992-F1
#
_entry.id   AF-A0A6N7Q992-F1
#
_cell.length_a   1.000
_cell.length_b   1.000
_cell.length_c   1.000
_cell.angle_alpha   90.00
_cell.angle_beta   90.00
_cell.angle_gamma   90.00
#
_symmetry.space_group_name_H-M   'P 1'
#
loop_
_entity.id
_entity.type
_entity.pdbx_description
1 polymer ?
#
loop_
_entity_poly.entity_id
_entity_poly.type
_entity_poly.pdbx_seq_one_letter_code
_entity_poly.pdbx_strand_id
1 'polypeptide(L)' 'MSLLSLAQPKPQPSDRAWAAYAAVYLAARRLRYSHRCSIRAARAARASVLAGRTSAAGAIAKLRGDLRATARSRS' A
#
# COMPACT_ATOMS: atom_id res chain seq x y z
N MET A 1 13.56 33.20 23.86
CA MET A 1 13.77 32.34 22.67
C MET A 1 12.62 31.34 22.59
N SER A 2 11.72 31.49 21.63
CA SER A 2 10.54 30.62 21.49
C SER A 2 10.93 29.22 21.01
N LEU A 3 10.57 28.21 21.79
CA LEU A 3 10.57 26.81 21.37
C LEU A 3 9.45 26.65 20.32
N LEU A 4 9.82 26.76 19.05
CA LEU A 4 8.97 26.36 17.93
C LEU A 4 8.73 24.85 18.05
N SER A 5 7.65 24.50 18.77
CA SER A 5 7.10 23.16 18.78
C SER A 5 6.63 22.86 17.36
N LEU A 6 7.49 22.18 16.59
CA LEU A 6 7.16 21.60 15.30
C LEU A 6 6.15 20.49 15.54
N ALA A 7 4.89 20.88 15.74
CA ALA A 7 3.76 19.98 15.66
C ALA A 7 3.81 19.36 14.27
N GLN A 8 4.36 18.14 14.19
CA GLN A 8 4.43 17.39 12.95
C GLN A 8 3.02 17.35 12.35
N PRO A 9 2.79 17.88 11.14
CA PRO A 9 1.47 17.90 10.56
C PRO A 9 0.98 16.45 10.52
N LYS A 10 -0.13 16.18 11.22
CA LYS A 10 -0.67 14.84 11.34
C LYS A 10 -0.98 14.37 9.91
N PRO A 11 -0.37 13.28 9.43
CA PRO A 11 -0.45 12.92 8.01
C PRO A 11 -1.91 12.72 7.63
N GLN A 12 -2.34 13.42 6.58
CA GLN A 12 -3.74 13.39 6.18
C GLN A 12 -4.11 11.99 5.67
N PRO A 13 -5.38 11.59 5.77
CA PRO A 13 -5.85 10.31 5.23
C PRO A 13 -5.52 10.13 3.74
N SER A 14 -5.53 11.23 2.98
CA SER A 14 -5.12 11.30 1.57
C SER A 14 -3.65 10.93 1.37
N ASP A 15 -2.75 11.45 2.20
CA ASP A 15 -1.30 11.18 2.13
C ASP A 15 -1.02 9.71 2.43
N ARG A 16 -1.68 9.17 3.47
CA ARG A 16 -1.57 7.74 3.84
C ARG A 16 -2.05 6.84 2.71
N ALA A 17 -3.10 7.23 2.00
CA ALA A 17 -3.62 6.48 0.88
C ALA A 17 -2.69 6.51 -0.35
N TRP A 18 -2.09 7.65 -0.66
CA TRP A 18 -1.09 7.75 -1.72
C TRP A 18 0.21 7.01 -1.37
N ALA A 19 0.65 7.06 -0.11
CA ALA A 19 1.76 6.25 0.37
C ALA A 19 1.46 4.75 0.20
N ALA A 20 0.24 4.30 0.52
CA ALA A 20 -0.19 2.93 0.29
C ALA A 20 -0.18 2.55 -1.20
N TYR A 21 -0.65 3.43 -2.08
CA TYR A 21 -0.57 3.24 -3.52
C TYR A 21 0.88 2.99 -3.98
N ALA A 22 1.78 3.91 -3.63
CA ALA A 22 3.18 3.84 -4.05
C ALA A 22 3.86 2.59 -3.50
N ALA A 23 3.64 2.26 -2.23
CA ALA A 23 4.25 1.10 -1.59
C ALA A 23 3.77 -0.22 -2.20
N VAL A 24 2.46 -0.36 -2.45
CA VAL A 24 1.90 -1.57 -3.08
C VAL A 24 2.33 -1.67 -4.55
N TYR A 25 2.37 -0.56 -5.28
CA TYR A 25 2.88 -0.55 -6.66
C TYR A 25 4.34 -1.03 -6.74
N LEU A 26 5.23 -0.47 -5.91
CA LEU A 26 6.63 -0.88 -5.84
C LEU A 26 6.78 -2.35 -5.43
N ALA A 27 6.00 -2.81 -4.44
CA ALA A 27 5.99 -4.20 -4.03
C ALA A 27 5.55 -5.13 -5.18
N ALA A 28 4.47 -4.80 -5.88
CA ALA A 28 3.98 -5.57 -7.02
C ALA A 28 5.02 -5.64 -8.16
N ARG A 29 5.70 -4.52 -8.46
CA ARG A 29 6.79 -4.49 -9.45
C ARG A 29 7.97 -5.37 -9.04
N ARG A 30 8.38 -5.34 -7.78
CA ARG A 30 9.43 -6.22 -7.23
C ARG A 30 9.05 -7.70 -7.32
N LEU A 31 7.77 -8.00 -7.22
CA LEU A 31 7.21 -9.35 -7.38
C LEU A 31 6.93 -9.70 -8.85
N ARG A 32 7.45 -8.91 -9.80
CA ARG A 32 7.35 -9.10 -11.25
C ARG A 32 5.91 -9.14 -11.77
N TYR A 33 4.97 -8.47 -11.11
CA TYR A 33 3.62 -8.29 -11.65
C TYR A 33 3.67 -7.50 -12.97
N SER A 34 2.74 -7.80 -13.87
CA SER A 34 2.51 -6.95 -15.04
C SER A 34 2.17 -5.53 -14.61
N HIS A 35 2.47 -4.55 -15.46
CA HIS A 35 2.21 -3.14 -15.16
C HIS A 35 0.73 -2.89 -14.83
N ARG A 36 -0.19 -3.46 -15.62
CA ARG A 36 -1.64 -3.37 -15.40
C ARG A 36 -2.05 -3.98 -14.06
N CYS A 37 -1.52 -5.16 -13.70
CA CYS A 37 -1.81 -5.78 -12.41
C CYS A 37 -1.27 -4.97 -11.23
N SER A 38 -0.08 -4.37 -11.38
CA SER A 38 0.54 -3.51 -10.36
C SER A 38 -0.32 -2.27 -10.08
N ILE A 39 -0.80 -1.59 -11.14
CA ILE A 39 -1.71 -0.44 -11.01
C ILE A 39 -3.01 -0.85 -10.34
N ARG A 40 -3.61 -1.97 -10.78
CA ARG A 40 -4.89 -2.44 -10.22
C ARG A 40 -4.77 -2.73 -8.72
N ALA A 41 -3.71 -3.42 -8.31
CA ALA A 41 -3.43 -3.71 -6.91
C ALA A 41 -3.21 -2.43 -6.08
N ALA A 42 -2.42 -1.48 -6.60
CA ALA A 42 -2.16 -0.21 -5.94
C ALA A 42 -3.42 0.65 -5.78
N ARG A 43 -4.30 0.70 -6.80
CA ARG A 43 -5.61 1.39 -6.72
C ARG A 43 -6.52 0.77 -5.66
N ALA A 44 -6.60 -0.56 -5.61
CA ALA A 44 -7.40 -1.27 -4.61
C ALA A 44 -6.88 -1.02 -3.18
N ALA A 45 -5.55 -1.00 -3.00
CA ALA A 45 -4.92 -0.66 -1.73
C ALA A 45 -5.23 0.78 -1.30
N ARG A 46 -5.06 1.75 -2.21
CA ARG A 46 -5.40 3.17 -1.98
C ARG A 46 -6.85 3.34 -1.53
N ALA A 47 -7.79 2.74 -2.26
CA ALA A 47 -9.21 2.81 -1.94
C ALA A 47 -9.53 2.19 -0.57
N SER A 48 -8.86 1.10 -0.21
CA SER A 48 -9.06 0.44 1.09
C SER A 48 -8.51 1.26 2.26
N VAL A 49 -7.39 1.96 2.06
CA VAL A 49 -6.82 2.88 3.06
C VAL A 49 -7.67 4.15 3.20
N LEU A 50 -8.16 4.72 2.08
CA LEU A 50 -9.10 5.85 2.12
C LEU A 50 -10.38 5.50 2.87
N ALA A 51 -10.90 4.29 2.67
CA ALA A 51 -12.08 3.79 3.37
C ALA A 51 -11.81 3.37 4.82
N GLY A 52 -10.57 3.50 5.33
CA GLY A 52 -10.21 3.09 6.68
C GLY A 52 -10.27 1.59 6.95
N ARG A 53 -10.44 0.75 5.90
CA ARG A 53 -10.59 -0.70 6.03
C ARG A 53 -9.28 -1.45 6.26
N THR A 54 -8.15 -0.84 5.87
CA THR A 54 -6.83 -1.44 6.03
C THR A 54 -5.75 -0.37 6.15
N SER A 55 -4.57 -0.77 6.63
CA SER A 55 -3.37 0.05 6.60
C SER A 55 -2.53 -0.27 5.36
N ALA A 56 -1.61 0.63 4.99
CA ALA A 56 -0.66 0.38 3.90
C ALA A 56 0.12 -0.93 4.11
N ALA A 57 0.56 -1.20 5.35
CA ALA A 57 1.25 -2.42 5.73
C ALA A 57 0.36 -3.67 5.54
N GLY A 58 -0.92 -3.59 5.95
CA GLY A 58 -1.89 -4.67 5.75
C GLY A 58 -2.13 -4.99 4.27
N ALA A 59 -2.22 -3.97 3.43
CA ALA A 59 -2.37 -4.14 1.98
C ALA A 59 -1.16 -4.84 1.34
N ILE A 60 0.07 -4.52 1.76
CA ILE A 60 1.30 -5.18 1.30
C ILE A 60 1.36 -6.63 1.78
N ALA A 61 1.00 -6.88 3.05
CA ALA A 61 0.97 -8.24 3.60
C ALA A 61 -0.01 -9.12 2.82
N LYS A 62 -1.21 -8.59 2.50
CA LYS A 62 -2.20 -9.28 1.66
C LYS A 62 -1.66 -9.60 0.27
N LEU A 63 -1.05 -8.62 -0.41
CA LEU A 63 -0.43 -8.82 -1.73
C LEU A 63 0.59 -9.98 -1.73
N ARG A 64 1.44 -10.06 -0.71
CA ARG A 64 2.42 -11.15 -0.55
C ARG A 64 1.76 -12.50 -0.25
N GLY A 65 0.67 -12.50 0.55
CA GLY A 65 -0.13 -13.67 0.84
C GLY A 65 -0.78 -14.26 -0.42
N ASP A 66 -1.43 -13.41 -1.22
CA ASP A 66 -2.09 -13.81 -2.47
C ASP A 66 -1.11 -14.45 -3.46
N LEU A 67 0.13 -13.94 -3.52
CA LEU A 67 1.21 -14.55 -4.30
C LEU A 67 1.62 -15.92 -3.82
N ARG A 68 1.84 -16.06 -2.50
CA ARG A 68 2.20 -17.36 -1.91
C ARG A 68 1.11 -18.40 -2.14
N ALA A 69 -0.15 -18.00 -2.02
CA ALA A 69 -1.28 -18.87 -2.32
C ALA A 69 -1.30 -19.28 -3.81
N THR A 70 -1.14 -18.31 -4.71
CA THR A 70 -1.09 -18.57 -6.16
C THR A 70 0.07 -19.48 -6.56
N ALA A 71 1.25 -19.32 -5.92
CA ALA A 71 2.41 -20.16 -6.16
C ALA A 71 2.20 -21.61 -5.68
N ARG A 72 1.58 -21.80 -4.51
CA ARG A 72 1.26 -23.12 -3.96
C ARG A 72 0.20 -23.87 -4.76
N SER A 73 -0.76 -23.17 -5.36
CA SER A 73 -1.78 -23.80 -6.21
C SER A 73 -1.26 -24.28 -7.57
N ARG A 74 0.00 -23.98 -7.92
CA ARG A 74 0.64 -24.42 -9.18
C ARG A 74 1.65 -25.56 -9.02
N SER A 75 1.86 -26.04 -7.79
CA SER A 75 2.69 -27.20 -7.44
C SER A 75 1.80 -28.38 -7.11
#